data_AF-A0A072NZE9-F1
#
_entry.id   AF-A0A072NZE9-F1
#
_cell.length_a   1.000
_cell.length_b   1.000
_cell.length_c   1.000
_cell.angle_alpha   90.00
_cell.angle_beta   90.00
_cell.angle_gamma   90.00
#
_symmetry.space_group_name_H-M   'P 1'
#
loop_
_entity.id
_entity.type
_entity.pdbx_description
1 polymer ?
#
loop_
_entity_poly.entity_id
_entity_poly.type
_entity_poly.pdbx_seq_one_letter_code
_entity_poly.pdbx_strand_id
1 'polypeptide(L)' 'MAHLRVLIVGASVARPTAAYWFARAGAQVTIIERFPSFHANGQGIDLRTAGVQVMRKMPGMGAAVRAKTTT' A
#
# COMPACT_ATOMS: atom_id res chain seq x y z
N MET A 1 -19.82 17.43 5.44
CA MET A 1 -18.52 17.49 4.72
C MET A 1 -18.66 16.60 3.50
N ALA A 2 -18.26 17.05 2.31
CA ALA A 2 -18.32 16.19 1.13
C ALA A 2 -17.45 14.94 1.38
N HIS A 3 -18.01 13.75 1.22
CA HIS A 3 -17.25 12.51 1.32
C HIS A 3 -16.21 12.48 0.19
N LEU A 4 -14.92 12.57 0.52
CA LEU A 4 -13.85 12.52 -0.46
C LEU A 4 -13.86 11.15 -1.15
N ARG A 5 -14.02 11.13 -2.47
CA ARG A 5 -14.02 9.90 -3.29
C ARG A 5 -12.71 9.83 -4.07
N VAL A 6 -11.99 8.72 -3.95
CA VAL A 6 -10.67 8.52 -4.55
C VAL A 6 -10.68 7.28 -5.44
N LEU A 7 -10.36 7.45 -6.73
CA LEU A 7 -10.08 6.35 -7.64
C LEU A 7 -8.58 6.12 -7.74
N ILE A 8 -8.15 4.89 -7.48
CA ILE A 8 -6.76 4.45 -7.59
C ILE A 8 -6.65 3.43 -8.72
N VAL A 9 -5.72 3.67 -9.65
CA VAL A 9 -5.49 2.80 -10.82
C VAL A 9 -4.21 1.98 -10.64
N GLY A 10 -4.37 0.67 -10.55
CA GLY A 10 -3.33 -0.32 -10.28
C GLY A 10 -3.22 -0.71 -8.80
N ALA A 11 -2.67 -1.89 -8.53
CA ALA A 11 -2.53 -2.52 -7.22
C ALA A 11 -1.08 -2.91 -6.86
N SER A 12 -0.08 -2.26 -7.47
CA SER A 12 1.33 -2.36 -7.04
C SER A 12 1.58 -1.65 -5.70
N VAL A 13 2.69 -1.93 -5.02
CA VAL A 13 3.05 -1.53 -3.64
C VAL A 13 2.62 -0.12 -3.18
N ALA A 14 2.79 0.91 -4.01
CA ALA A 14 2.44 2.28 -3.65
C ALA A 14 0.92 2.50 -3.54
N ARG A 15 0.12 1.77 -4.33
CA ARG A 15 -1.32 1.99 -4.48
C ARG A 15 -2.13 1.48 -3.28
N PRO A 16 -1.95 0.24 -2.77
CA PRO A 16 -2.54 -0.19 -1.50
C PRO A 16 -2.06 0.67 -0.32
N THR A 17 -0.80 1.14 -0.36
CA THR A 17 -0.29 2.04 0.68
C THR A 17 -1.04 3.37 0.69
N ALA A 18 -1.27 3.99 -0.48
CA ALA A 18 -2.08 5.19 -0.58
C ALA A 18 -3.53 4.95 -0.17
N ALA A 19 -4.13 3.85 -0.63
CA ALA A 19 -5.50 3.46 -0.28
C ALA A 19 -5.69 3.34 1.24
N TYR A 20 -4.73 2.71 1.92
CA TYR A 20 -4.73 2.58 3.38
C TYR A 20 -4.79 3.94 4.08
N TRP A 21 -3.96 4.90 3.66
CA TRP A 21 -3.94 6.24 4.28
C TRP A 21 -5.17 7.07 3.93
N PHE A 22 -5.68 7.00 2.70
CA PHE A 22 -6.92 7.67 2.31
C PHE A 22 -8.13 7.12 3.07
N ALA A 23 -8.24 5.81 3.22
CA ALA A 23 -9.30 5.18 4.00
C ALA A 23 -9.25 5.63 5.48
N ARG A 24 -8.04 5.70 6.07
CA ARG A 24 -7.85 6.23 7.44
C ARG A 24 -8.18 7.71 7.57
N ALA A 25 -8.07 8.48 6.51
CA ALA A 25 -8.49 9.88 6.47
C ALA A 25 -10.01 10.06 6.24
N GLY A 26 -10.78 8.97 6.14
CA GLY A 26 -12.24 9.00 5.94
C GLY A 26 -12.69 9.09 4.47
N ALA A 27 -11.79 8.86 3.52
CA ALA A 27 -12.14 8.84 2.10
C ALA A 27 -12.78 7.51 1.68
N GLN A 28 -13.72 7.57 0.73
CA GLN A 28 -14.22 6.40 0.02
C GLN A 28 -13.28 6.07 -1.14
N VAL A 29 -12.56 4.96 -1.03
CA VAL A 29 -11.53 4.55 -2.00
C VAL A 29 -12.04 3.42 -2.88
N THR A 30 -11.87 3.58 -4.19
CA THR A 30 -12.05 2.52 -5.18
C THR A 30 -10.70 2.24 -5.85
N ILE A 31 -10.28 0.98 -5.90
CA ILE A 31 -9.08 0.55 -6.61
C ILE A 31 -9.52 -0.27 -7.82
N ILE A 32 -8.96 0.02 -8.98
CA ILE A 32 -9.09 -0.81 -10.18
C ILE A 32 -7.73 -1.41 -10.53
N GLU A 33 -7.70 -2.66 -10.99
CA GLU A 33 -6.49 -3.38 -11.38
C GLU A 33 -6.76 -4.13 -12.69
N ARG A 34 -5.77 -4.19 -13.58
CA ARG A 34 -5.88 -4.87 -14.88
C ARG A 34 -5.79 -6.39 -14.75
N PHE A 35 -5.07 -6.88 -13.75
CA PHE A 35 -4.97 -8.32 -13.49
C PHE A 35 -6.20 -8.81 -12.70
N PRO A 36 -6.76 -9.98 -13.04
CA PRO A 36 -7.96 -10.52 -12.38
C PRO A 36 -7.71 -10.98 -10.94
N SER A 37 -6.45 -11.06 -10.52
CA SER A 37 -6.03 -11.49 -9.19
C SER A 37 -4.74 -10.78 -8.79
N PHE A 38 -4.34 -10.90 -7.52
CA PHE A 38 -3.10 -10.29 -7.04
C PHE A 38 -1.90 -10.86 -7.80
N HIS A 39 -1.27 -10.01 -8.60
CA HIS A 39 -0.12 -10.36 -9.39
C HIS A 39 1.15 -10.09 -8.58
N ALA A 40 1.67 -11.12 -7.90
CA ALA A 40 2.87 -11.03 -7.07
C ALA A 40 4.18 -10.87 -7.87
N ASN A 41 4.12 -10.94 -9.20
CA ASN A 41 5.28 -10.73 -10.05
C ASN A 41 5.49 -9.23 -10.30
N GLY A 42 6.74 -8.80 -10.25
CA GLY A 42 7.14 -7.44 -10.51
C GLY A 42 8.61 -7.21 -10.18
N GLN A 43 9.10 -6.02 -10.49
CA GLN A 43 10.42 -5.61 -10.04
C GLN A 43 10.38 -5.31 -8.54
N GLY A 44 11.30 -5.92 -7.80
CA GLY A 44 11.50 -5.60 -6.39
C GLY A 44 11.86 -4.13 -6.23
N ILE A 45 11.40 -3.53 -5.14
CA ILE A 45 11.79 -2.17 -4.76
C ILE A 45 12.46 -2.18 -3.40
N ASP A 46 13.51 -1.39 -3.26
CA ASP A 46 14.14 -1.16 -1.96
C ASP A 46 13.37 -0.09 -1.19
N LEU A 47 12.86 -0.44 -0.01
CA LEU A 47 12.32 0.56 0.91
C LEU A 47 13.47 1.31 1.60
N ARG A 48 13.66 2.58 1.23
CA ARG A 48 14.67 3.47 1.80
C ARG A 48 14.03 4.72 2.41
N THR A 49 14.76 5.38 3.30
CA THR A 49 14.43 6.69 3.87
C THR A 49 12.94 6.86 4.23
N ALA A 50 12.19 7.63 3.46
CA ALA A 50 10.77 7.92 3.67
C ALA A 50 9.90 6.66 3.59
N GLY A 51 10.23 5.68 2.73
CA GLY A 51 9.52 4.41 2.64
C GLY A 51 9.56 3.62 3.95
N VAL A 52 10.73 3.60 4.61
CA VAL A 52 10.88 2.96 5.94
C VAL A 52 10.07 3.72 7.00
N GLN A 53 10.07 5.06 6.94
CA GLN A 53 9.28 5.87 7.87
C GLN A 53 7.77 5.61 7.71
N VAL A 54 7.27 5.54 6.48
CA VAL A 54 5.86 5.22 6.20
C VAL A 54 5.51 3.82 6.68
N MET A 55 6.36 2.83 6.37
CA MET A 55 6.19 1.45 6.82
C MET A 55 6.06 1.36 8.35
N ARG A 56 6.91 2.09 9.10
CA ARG A 56 6.85 2.13 10.57
C ARG A 56 5.57 2.75 11.12
N LYS A 57 4.91 3.64 10.38
CA LYS A 57 3.63 4.26 10.74
C LYS A 57 2.42 3.35 10.47
N MET A 58 2.62 2.25 9.74
CA MET A 58 1.60 1.24 9.47
C MET A 58 1.68 0.13 10.54
N PRO A 59 0.67 -0.02 11.42
CA PRO A 59 0.68 -1.01 12.49
C PRO A 59 0.93 -2.43 11.95
N GLY A 60 1.83 -3.17 12.61
CA GLY A 60 2.17 -4.55 12.24
C GLY A 60 3.09 -4.70 11.02
N MET A 61 3.24 -3.69 10.16
CA MET A 61 3.97 -3.82 8.90
C MET A 61 5.46 -4.15 9.12
N GLY A 62 6.13 -3.47 10.05
CA GLY A 62 7.54 -3.72 10.32
C GLY A 62 7.82 -5.15 10.83
N ALA A 63 6.91 -5.73 11.62
CA ALA A 63 7.03 -7.12 12.06
C ALA A 63 6.77 -8.10 10.91
N ALA A 64 5.75 -7.83 10.08
CA ALA A 64 5.43 -8.64 8.92
C ALA A 64 6.59 -8.70 7.89
N VAL A 65 7.26 -7.58 7.64
CA VAL A 65 8.43 -7.52 6.73
C VAL A 65 9.59 -8.34 7.27
N ARG A 66 9.93 -8.21 8.57
CA ARG A 66 11.02 -8.99 9.18
C ARG A 66 10.74 -10.49 9.15
N ALA A 67 9.50 -10.91 9.37
CA ALA A 67 9.11 -12.32 9.33
C ALA A 67 9.25 -12.97 7.93
N LYS A 68 9.39 -12.17 6.87
CA LYS A 68 9.56 -12.63 5.48
C LYS A 68 10.99 -12.40 4.94
N THR A 69 11.88 -11.85 5.76
CA THR A 69 13.28 -11.64 5.37
C THR A 69 14.04 -12.95 5.58
N THR A 70 14.46 -13.59 4.49
CA THR A 70 15.43 -14.70 4.53
C THR A 70 16.82 -14.09 4.62
N THR A 71 17.64 -14.53 5.59
CA THR A 71 19.07 -14.16 5.70
C THR A 71 19.88 -14.90 4.64
#